data_AF-A0A6F8Z9W5-F1
#
_entry.id   AF-A0A6F8Z9W5-F1
#
_cell.length_a   1.000
_cell.length_b   1.000
_cell.length_c   1.000
_cell.angle_alpha   90.00
_cell.angle_beta   90.00
_cell.angle_gamma   90.00
#
_symmetry.space_group_name_H-M   'P 1'
#
loop_
_entity.id
_entity.type
_entity.pdbx_description
1 polymer ?
#
loop_
_entity_poly.entity_id
_entity_poly.type
_entity_poly.pdbx_seq_one_letter_code
_entity_poly.pdbx_strand_id
1 'polypeptide(L)'
;MRVTAPRTVLLLLSGVLALTETWAGSHSMRYFYTAMSRPGRGEPRFISVGYVDDTQFVRFDSDAASPREEPRAPWIEQEGPEYWDRETQISKTNTQTYRESLRNLRGYYNQSEA
;
A
#
# COMPACT_ATOMS: atom_id res chain seq x y z
N MET A 1 1.56 50.66 -23.60
CA MET A 1 0.32 50.45 -22.82
C MET A 1 0.67 49.66 -21.57
N ARG A 2 0.49 50.25 -20.37
CA ARG A 2 0.59 49.51 -19.09
C ARG A 2 -0.81 49.04 -18.72
N VAL A 3 -1.04 47.72 -18.73
CA VAL A 3 -2.28 47.13 -18.22
C VAL A 3 -2.10 46.97 -16.70
N THR A 4 -2.68 47.88 -15.93
CA THR A 4 -2.82 47.72 -14.47
C THR A 4 -3.99 46.78 -14.21
N ALA A 5 -3.71 45.54 -13.81
CA ALA A 5 -4.74 44.63 -13.34
C ALA A 5 -5.44 45.23 -12.10
N PRO A 6 -6.79 45.14 -11.99
CA PRO A 6 -7.51 45.67 -10.85
C PRO A 6 -7.01 45.01 -9.56
N ARG A 7 -6.78 45.81 -8.50
CA ARG A 7 -6.25 45.36 -7.21
C ARG A 7 -7.01 44.14 -6.65
N THR A 8 -8.32 44.09 -6.87
CA THR A 8 -9.18 42.96 -6.46
C THR A 8 -8.82 41.65 -7.17
N VAL A 9 -8.50 41.70 -8.46
CA VAL A 9 -8.09 40.53 -9.24
C VAL A 9 -6.73 40.04 -8.76
N LEU A 10 -5.81 40.96 -8.47
CA LEU A 10 -4.51 40.61 -7.89
C LEU A 10 -4.67 39.94 -6.51
N LEU A 11 -5.54 40.49 -5.65
CA LEU A 11 -5.79 39.93 -4.32
C LEU A 11 -6.46 38.55 -4.36
N LEU A 12 -7.40 38.33 -5.30
CA LEU A 12 -8.02 37.02 -5.50
C LEU A 12 -7.01 35.99 -6.01
N LEU A 13 -6.17 36.37 -6.99
CA LEU A 13 -5.09 35.51 -7.48
C LEU A 13 -4.05 35.21 -6.39
N SER A 14 -3.66 36.22 -5.60
CA SER A 14 -2.74 36.03 -4.48
C SER A 14 -3.34 35.15 -3.38
N GLY A 15 -4.63 35.27 -3.08
CA GLY A 15 -5.32 34.40 -2.13
C GLY A 15 -5.39 32.95 -2.61
N VAL A 16 -5.69 32.72 -3.88
CA VAL A 16 -5.66 31.37 -4.50
C VAL A 16 -4.24 30.79 -4.47
N LEU A 17 -3.22 31.58 -4.83
CA LEU A 17 -1.83 31.12 -4.87
C LEU A 17 -1.29 30.78 -3.47
N ALA A 18 -1.56 31.63 -2.47
CA ALA A 18 -1.20 31.37 -1.08
C ALA A 18 -1.88 30.11 -0.54
N LEU A 19 -3.14 29.86 -0.94
CA LEU A 19 -3.82 28.62 -0.57
C LEU A 19 -3.13 27.41 -1.20
N THR A 20 -2.69 27.47 -2.47
CA THR A 20 -1.99 26.36 -3.11
C THR A 20 -0.62 26.04 -2.49
N GLU A 21 0.13 27.05 -2.04
CA GLU A 21 1.45 26.82 -1.40
C GLU A 21 1.32 26.12 -0.03
N THR A 22 0.16 26.17 0.63
CA THR A 22 -0.08 25.49 1.91
C THR A 22 -0.36 23.98 1.81
N TRP A 23 -0.43 23.41 0.60
CA TRP A 23 -0.70 21.98 0.39
C TRP A 23 0.53 21.10 0.20
N ALA A 24 1.75 21.67 0.21
CA ALA A 24 2.98 20.88 0.10
C ALA A 24 3.34 20.24 1.46
N GLY A 25 2.50 19.32 1.93
CA GLY A 25 2.79 18.46 3.09
C GLY A 25 3.77 17.33 2.73
N SER A 26 4.42 16.74 3.74
CA SER A 26 5.14 15.48 3.54
C SER A 26 4.14 14.34 3.44
N HIS A 27 4.32 13.50 2.42
CA HIS A 27 3.55 12.28 2.23
C HIS A 27 4.44 11.06 2.42
N SER A 28 3.84 9.92 2.77
CA SER A 28 4.54 8.68 3.00
C SER A 28 3.81 7.49 2.38
N MET A 29 4.56 6.48 1.95
CA MET A 29 4.00 5.21 1.50
C MET A 29 4.62 4.07 2.30
N ARG A 30 3.80 3.18 2.83
CA ARG A 30 4.24 2.06 3.67
C ARG A 30 3.53 0.78 3.28
N TYR A 31 4.28 -0.31 3.23
CA TYR A 31 3.74 -1.66 3.12
C TYR A 31 4.06 -2.44 4.37
N PHE A 32 3.07 -3.18 4.88
CA PHE A 32 3.22 -4.07 6.02
C PHE A 32 2.96 -5.50 5.56
N TYR A 33 3.96 -6.34 5.71
CA TYR A 33 3.89 -7.76 5.40
C TYR A 33 3.87 -8.56 6.70
N THR A 34 2.88 -9.44 6.83
CA THR A 34 2.74 -10.33 7.98
C THR A 34 2.62 -11.76 7.50
N ALA A 35 3.51 -12.62 7.96
CA ALA A 35 3.45 -14.07 7.72
C ALA A 35 3.34 -14.80 9.06
N MET A 36 2.34 -15.68 9.19
CA MET A 36 2.04 -16.39 10.43
C MET A 36 1.97 -17.89 10.17
N SER A 37 2.85 -18.67 10.80
CA SER A 37 2.76 -20.14 10.76
C SER A 37 1.49 -20.62 11.46
N ARG A 38 0.92 -21.72 10.98
CA ARG A 38 -0.31 -22.32 11.53
C ARG A 38 -0.16 -23.84 11.64
N PRO A 39 0.60 -24.32 12.63
CA PRO A 39 0.84 -25.75 12.84
C PRO A 39 -0.49 -26.53 12.88
N GLY A 40 -0.57 -27.63 12.13
CA GLY A 40 -1.78 -28.45 12.01
C GLY A 40 -2.96 -27.82 11.26
N ARG A 41 -2.84 -26.58 10.74
CA ARG A 41 -3.91 -25.87 10.01
C ARG A 41 -3.49 -25.42 8.60
N GLY A 42 -2.48 -26.08 8.04
CA GLY A 42 -1.99 -25.85 6.68
C GLY A 42 -0.82 -24.88 6.60
N GLU A 43 -0.67 -24.26 5.42
CA GLU A 43 0.45 -23.36 5.12
C GLU A 43 0.35 -22.04 5.93
N PRO A 44 1.48 -21.35 6.18
CA PRO A 44 1.47 -20.04 6.81
C PRO A 44 0.55 -19.07 6.07
N ARG A 45 -0.22 -18.26 6.81
CA ARG A 45 -1.01 -17.18 6.24
C ARG A 45 -0.11 -15.99 5.97
N PHE A 46 -0.20 -15.42 4.78
CA PHE A 46 0.47 -14.19 4.39
C PHE A 46 -0.56 -13.08 4.15
N ILE A 47 -0.30 -11.90 4.72
CA ILE A 47 -1.10 -10.69 4.56
C ILE A 47 -0.17 -9.55 4.17
N SER A 48 -0.55 -8.80 3.15
CA SER A 48 0.06 -7.52 2.77
C SER A 48 -0.98 -6.42 2.87
N VAL A 49 -0.59 -5.27 3.42
CA VAL A 49 -1.41 -4.05 3.38
C VAL A 49 -0.55 -2.85 3.00
N GLY A 50 -1.04 -2.03 2.08
CA GLY A 50 -0.40 -0.80 1.62
C GLY A 50 -1.12 0.44 2.13
N TYR A 51 -0.35 1.42 2.58
CA TYR A 51 -0.81 2.72 3.05
C TYR A 51 -0.15 3.84 2.25
N VAL A 52 -0.96 4.82 1.85
CA VAL A 52 -0.49 6.17 1.49
C VAL A 52 -0.94 7.08 2.64
N ASP A 53 0.03 7.73 3.27
CA ASP A 53 -0.11 8.39 4.57
C ASP A 53 -0.70 7.43 5.60
N ASP A 54 -1.83 7.80 6.21
CA ASP A 54 -2.56 6.96 7.16
C ASP A 54 -3.78 6.27 6.52
N THR A 55 -3.88 6.29 5.19
CA THR A 55 -4.98 5.70 4.43
C THR A 55 -4.56 4.38 3.80
N GLN A 56 -5.18 3.28 4.23
CA GLN A 56 -5.00 2.00 3.58
C GLN A 56 -5.59 2.03 2.17
N PHE A 57 -4.78 1.71 1.16
CA PHE A 57 -5.21 1.76 -0.23
C PHE A 57 -5.21 0.39 -0.93
N VAL A 58 -4.41 -0.57 -0.45
CA VAL A 58 -4.41 -1.95 -0.98
C VAL A 58 -4.32 -3.00 0.12
N ARG A 59 -4.76 -4.22 -0.21
CA ARG A 59 -4.67 -5.41 0.65
C ARG A 59 -4.51 -6.67 -0.20
N PHE A 60 -3.68 -7.59 0.27
CA PHE A 60 -3.67 -8.99 -0.15
C PHE A 60 -3.79 -9.91 1.06
N ASP A 61 -4.51 -11.01 0.90
CA ASP A 61 -4.69 -12.06 1.91
C ASP A 61 -4.60 -13.44 1.26
N SER A 62 -3.61 -14.24 1.66
CA SER A 62 -3.39 -15.57 1.09
C SER A 62 -4.51 -16.55 1.40
N ASP A 63 -5.32 -16.28 2.42
CA ASP A 63 -6.45 -17.12 2.83
C ASP A 63 -7.76 -16.75 2.13
N ALA A 64 -7.78 -15.69 1.32
CA ALA A 64 -8.98 -15.35 0.55
C ALA A 64 -9.33 -16.50 -0.41
N ALA A 65 -10.62 -16.67 -0.72
CA ALA A 65 -11.07 -17.70 -1.67
C ALA A 65 -10.43 -17.54 -3.06
N SER A 66 -10.14 -16.31 -3.45
CA SER A 66 -9.35 -15.98 -4.64
C SER A 66 -8.28 -14.94 -4.26
N PRO A 67 -7.07 -15.38 -3.85
CA PRO A 67 -6.02 -14.47 -3.40
C PRO A 67 -5.54 -13.55 -4.53
N ARG A 68 -5.82 -12.26 -4.38
CA ARG A 68 -5.43 -11.17 -5.27
C ARG A 68 -5.23 -9.89 -4.48
N GLU A 69 -4.50 -8.94 -5.06
CA GLU A 69 -4.39 -7.60 -4.53
C GLU A 69 -5.73 -6.88 -4.73
N GLU A 70 -6.26 -6.26 -3.68
CA GLU A 70 -7.59 -5.65 -3.68
C GLU A 70 -7.50 -4.16 -3.33
N PRO A 71 -8.28 -3.30 -4.03
CA PRO A 71 -8.38 -1.89 -3.69
C PRO A 71 -9.07 -1.71 -2.33
N ARG A 72 -8.58 -0.77 -1.53
CA ARG A 72 -9.13 -0.37 -0.22
C ARG A 72 -9.49 1.12 -0.15
N ALA A 73 -9.22 1.86 -1.22
CA ALA A 73 -9.61 3.26 -1.38
C ALA A 73 -10.12 3.52 -2.82
N PRO A 74 -11.12 4.41 -3.02
CA PRO A 74 -11.74 4.60 -4.34
C PRO A 74 -10.76 5.05 -5.43
N TRP A 75 -9.75 5.83 -5.07
CA TRP A 75 -8.82 6.43 -6.03
C TRP A 75 -7.85 5.43 -6.67
N ILE A 76 -7.63 4.25 -6.06
CA ILE A 76 -6.77 3.23 -6.67
C ILE A 76 -7.55 2.33 -7.64
N GLU A 77 -8.89 2.34 -7.61
CA GLU A 77 -9.73 1.53 -8.51
C GLU A 77 -9.58 1.92 -10.00
N GLN A 78 -9.03 3.11 -10.27
CA GLN A 78 -8.73 3.58 -11.62
C GLN A 78 -7.56 2.82 -12.29
N GLU A 79 -6.75 2.09 -11.52
CA GLU A 79 -5.64 1.31 -12.05
C GLU A 79 -6.13 0.16 -12.93
N GLY A 80 -5.41 -0.07 -14.04
CA GLY A 80 -5.75 -1.11 -15.02
C GLY A 80 -5.52 -2.54 -14.50
N PRO A 81 -6.08 -3.54 -15.19
CA PRO A 81 -5.92 -4.95 -14.80
C PRO A 81 -4.45 -5.40 -14.73
N GLU A 82 -3.57 -4.83 -15.56
CA GLU A 82 -2.14 -5.17 -15.57
C GLU A 82 -1.45 -4.80 -14.24
N TYR A 83 -1.88 -3.71 -13.60
CA TYR A 83 -1.40 -3.33 -12.27
C TYR A 83 -1.79 -4.39 -11.24
N TRP A 84 -3.08 -4.73 -11.19
CA TRP A 84 -3.61 -5.69 -10.23
C TRP A 84 -3.02 -7.09 -10.39
N ASP A 85 -2.83 -7.55 -11.63
CA ASP A 85 -2.21 -8.83 -11.94
C ASP A 85 -0.75 -8.87 -11.50
N ARG A 86 0.01 -7.79 -11.76
CA ARG A 86 1.41 -7.69 -11.35
C ARG A 86 1.56 -7.67 -9.83
N GLU A 87 0.83 -6.81 -9.13
CA GLU A 87 0.91 -6.71 -7.67
C GLU A 87 0.43 -8.02 -6.99
N THR A 88 -0.61 -8.65 -7.55
CA THR A 88 -1.05 -9.98 -7.11
C THR A 88 0.06 -11.02 -7.24
N GLN A 89 0.79 -11.02 -8.36
CA GLN A 89 1.88 -11.98 -8.58
C GLN A 89 3.06 -11.73 -7.63
N ILE A 90 3.36 -10.47 -7.31
CA ILE A 90 4.35 -10.10 -6.30
C ILE A 90 3.92 -10.61 -4.92
N SER A 91 2.68 -10.37 -4.51
CA SER A 91 2.13 -10.85 -3.23
C SER A 91 2.12 -12.39 -3.14
N LYS A 92 1.82 -13.11 -4.23
CA LYS A 92 1.94 -14.57 -4.30
C LYS A 92 3.37 -15.07 -4.17
N THR A 93 4.32 -14.36 -4.79
CA THR A 93 5.76 -14.67 -4.68
C THR A 93 6.23 -14.48 -3.25
N ASN A 94 5.88 -13.35 -2.64
CA ASN A 94 6.18 -13.07 -1.23
C ASN A 94 5.60 -14.14 -0.30
N THR A 95 4.38 -14.62 -0.56
CA THR A 95 3.79 -15.72 0.23
C THR A 95 4.71 -16.95 0.31
N GLN A 96 5.37 -17.32 -0.79
CA GLN A 96 6.32 -18.44 -0.81
C GLN A 96 7.64 -18.08 -0.12
N THR A 97 8.18 -16.89 -0.40
CA THR A 97 9.41 -16.40 0.25
C THR A 97 9.29 -16.35 1.76
N TYR A 98 8.16 -15.85 2.29
CA TYR A 98 7.93 -15.77 3.72
C TYR A 98 7.69 -17.14 4.36
N ARG A 99 7.09 -18.09 3.64
CA ARG A 99 6.99 -19.48 4.10
C ARG A 99 8.37 -20.09 4.32
N GLU A 100 9.28 -19.93 3.38
CA GLU A 100 10.67 -20.40 3.51
C GLU A 100 11.42 -19.64 4.61
N SER A 101 11.23 -18.32 4.68
CA SER A 101 11.83 -17.50 5.73
C SER A 101 11.40 -17.95 7.13
N LEU A 102 10.12 -18.27 7.33
CA LEU A 102 9.61 -18.82 8.59
C LEU A 102 10.27 -20.17 8.93
N ARG A 103 10.47 -21.05 7.94
CA ARG A 103 11.17 -22.34 8.15
C ARG A 103 12.63 -22.11 8.56
N ASN A 104 13.33 -21.18 7.90
CA ASN A 104 14.72 -20.84 8.21
C ASN A 104 14.86 -20.21 9.60
N LEU A 105 14.02 -19.22 9.93
CA LEU A 105 14.02 -18.57 11.25
C LEU A 105 13.77 -19.59 12.36
N ARG A 106 12.82 -20.51 12.17
CA ARG A 106 12.56 -21.58 13.13
C ARG A 106 13.84 -22.41 13.40
N GLY A 107 14.58 -22.76 12.35
CA GLY A 107 15.87 -23.45 12.47
C GLY A 107 16.93 -22.63 13.20
N TYR A 108 17.08 -21.34 12.86
CA TYR A 108 18.03 -20.44 13.52
C TYR A 108 17.78 -20.27 15.02
N TYR A 109 16.52 -20.28 15.43
CA TYR A 109 16.13 -20.14 16.82
C TYR A 109 15.93 -21.49 17.53
N ASN A 110 16.31 -22.61 16.92
CA ASN A 110 16.14 -23.97 17.46
C ASN A 110 14.71 -24.24 17.96
N GLN A 111 13.72 -23.70 17.26
CA GLN A 111 12.30 -23.86 17.58
C GLN A 111 11.78 -25.19 17.04
N SER A 112 10.91 -25.86 17.79
CA SER A 112 10.31 -27.13 17.36
C SER A 112 9.33 -26.93 16.20
N GLU A 113 9.13 -27.98 15.41
CA GLU A 113 7.90 -28.11 14.65
C GLU A 113 6.75 -28.33 15.65
N ALA A 114 5.64 -27.63 15.47
CA ALA A 114 4.45 -27.77 16.32
C ALA A 114 3.42 -28.69 15.65
#